data_AF-A0A7C2EM03-F1
#
_entry.id   AF-A0A7C2EM03-F1
#
_cell.length_a   1.000
_cell.length_b   1.000
_cell.length_c   1.000
_cell.angle_alpha   90.00
_cell.angle_beta   90.00
_cell.angle_gamma   90.00
#
_symmetry.space_group_name_H-M   'P 1'
#
loop_
_entity.id
_entity.type
_entity.pdbx_description
1 polymer ?
#
loop_
_entity_poly.entity_id
_entity_poly.type
_entity_poly.pdbx_seq_one_letter_code
_entity_poly.pdbx_strand_id
1 'polypeptide(L)' 'MDIRRWLMRRIWGGGRSVRYIFIHPACGQDDVDAGYLPEWGHPKFLCRRCRVAFDEASVRLSWPGEQHRLSQ' A
#
# COMPACT_ATOMS: atom_id res chain seq x y z
N MET A 1 32.58 17.44 17.76
CA MET A 1 31.41 16.55 17.59
C MET A 1 30.60 17.03 16.39
N ASP A 2 30.73 16.31 15.28
CA ASP A 2 30.28 16.68 13.93
C ASP A 2 28.76 16.84 13.78
N ILE A 3 28.28 18.08 13.77
CA ILE A 3 26.92 18.46 13.33
C ILE A 3 26.63 17.92 11.92
N ARG A 4 27.67 17.85 11.06
CA ARG A 4 27.57 17.36 9.68
C ARG A 4 27.19 15.87 9.61
N ARG A 5 27.61 15.05 10.56
CA ARG A 5 27.29 13.62 10.64
C ARG A 5 25.87 13.37 11.17
N TRP A 6 25.33 14.28 12.00
CA TRP A 6 23.93 14.23 12.46
C TRP A 6 22.95 14.66 11.36
N LEU A 7 23.27 15.71 10.60
CA LEU A 7 22.44 16.19 9.48
C LEU A 7 22.35 15.13 8.36
N MET A 8 23.48 14.50 8.01
CA MET A 8 23.52 13.42 7.03
C MET A 8 22.71 12.19 7.49
N ARG A 9 22.76 11.78 8.78
CA ARG A 9 21.89 10.72 9.30
C ARG A 9 20.41 11.07 9.27
N ARG A 10 20.05 12.34 9.46
CA ARG A 10 18.66 12.80 9.43
C ARG A 10 18.10 12.87 8.01
N ILE A 11 18.96 13.08 7.00
CA ILE A 11 18.58 13.16 5.59
C ILE A 11 18.69 11.79 4.89
N TRP A 12 19.66 10.95 5.26
CA TRP A 12 19.92 9.65 4.62
C TRP A 12 19.47 8.42 5.44
N GLY A 13 19.21 8.56 6.74
CA GLY A 13 18.94 7.44 7.64
C GLY A 13 17.46 7.07 7.82
N GLY A 14 16.56 7.73 7.10
CA GLY A 14 15.13 7.46 7.14
C GLY A 14 14.60 7.21 5.74
N GLY A 15 15.03 6.14 5.09
CA GLY A 15 14.52 5.76 3.78
C GLY A 15 13.00 5.72 3.81
N ARG A 16 12.36 6.70 3.16
CA ARG A 16 10.90 6.73 3.02
C ARG A 16 10.54 5.54 2.14
N SER A 17 9.99 4.48 2.72
CA SER A 17 9.45 3.37 1.93
C SER A 17 8.10 3.77 1.37
N VAL A 18 7.89 3.56 0.07
CA VAL A 18 6.57 3.73 -0.53
C VAL A 18 5.69 2.56 -0.09
N ARG A 19 4.45 2.85 0.30
CA ARG A 19 3.43 1.82 0.56
C ARG A 19 2.62 1.61 -0.71
N TYR A 20 2.44 0.35 -1.08
CA TYR A 20 1.53 -0.08 -2.14
C TYR A 20 0.18 -0.37 -1.50
N ILE A 21 -0.86 0.33 -1.94
CA ILE A 21 -2.23 0.17 -1.48
C ILE A 21 -3.02 -0.44 -2.63
N PHE A 22 -3.48 -1.67 -2.45
CA PHE A 22 -4.32 -2.37 -3.43
C PHE A 22 -5.78 -1.93 -3.28
N ILE A 23 -6.43 -1.63 -4.40
CA ILE A 23 -7.78 -1.08 -4.45
C ILE A 23 -8.62 -1.99 -5.34
N HIS A 24 -9.80 -2.38 -4.86
CA HIS A 24 -10.75 -3.17 -5.64
C HIS A 24 -11.31 -2.30 -6.78
N PRO A 25 -11.15 -2.69 -8.05
CA PRO A 25 -11.45 -1.82 -9.19
C PRO A 25 -12.94 -1.44 -9.31
N ALA A 26 -13.85 -2.29 -8.84
CA ALA A 26 -15.29 -2.03 -8.94
C ALA A 26 -15.86 -1.21 -7.76
N CYS A 27 -15.39 -1.43 -6.53
CA CYS A 27 -15.95 -0.74 -5.34
C CYS A 27 -15.05 0.37 -4.77
N GLY A 28 -13.82 0.49 -5.24
CA GLY A 28 -12.89 1.54 -4.85
C GLY A 28 -12.33 1.44 -3.42
N GLN A 29 -12.59 0.35 -2.70
CA GLN A 29 -12.09 0.15 -1.34
C GLN A 29 -10.68 -0.42 -1.34
N ASP A 30 -9.88 -0.05 -0.34
CA ASP A 30 -8.50 -0.49 -0.14
C ASP A 30 -8.32 -1.60 0.92
N ASP A 31 -9.43 -2.07 1.51
CA ASP A 31 -9.46 -3.27 2.37
C ASP A 31 -9.40 -4.54 1.51
N VAL A 32 -8.25 -4.74 0.89
CA VAL A 32 -7.92 -5.80 -0.06
C VAL A 32 -6.74 -6.60 0.45
N ASP A 33 -6.91 -7.93 0.52
CA ASP A 33 -5.83 -8.87 0.77
C ASP A 33 -5.35 -9.50 -0.54
N ALA A 34 -4.06 -9.78 -0.65
CA ALA A 34 -3.52 -10.66 -1.67
C ALA A 34 -3.28 -12.05 -1.06
N GLY A 35 -3.71 -13.11 -1.75
CA GLY A 35 -3.59 -14.47 -1.23
C GLY A 35 -3.65 -15.54 -2.31
N TYR A 36 -3.54 -16.79 -1.86
CA TYR A 36 -3.63 -17.96 -2.71
C TYR A 36 -4.45 -19.05 -2.03
N LEU A 37 -5.34 -19.67 -2.79
CA LEU A 37 -6.01 -20.91 -2.44
C LEU A 37 -5.76 -21.94 -3.55
N PRO A 38 -5.52 -23.23 -3.24
CA PRO A 38 -5.29 -24.26 -4.25
C PRO A 38 -6.37 -24.34 -5.33
N GLU A 39 -7.64 -24.15 -4.96
CA GLU A 39 -8.78 -24.16 -5.88
C GLU A 39 -8.75 -23.03 -6.92
N TRP A 40 -7.97 -21.97 -6.71
CA TRP A 40 -7.83 -20.88 -7.67
C TRP A 40 -6.81 -21.18 -8.76
N GLY A 41 -5.83 -22.05 -8.50
CA GLY A 41 -4.72 -22.33 -9.41
C GLY A 41 -3.69 -21.21 -9.55
N HIS A 42 -4.01 -19.98 -9.14
CA HIS A 42 -3.11 -18.82 -9.13
C HIS A 42 -3.45 -17.83 -8.01
N PRO A 43 -2.51 -16.94 -7.60
CA PRO A 43 -2.78 -15.92 -6.59
C PRO A 43 -3.85 -14.93 -7.04
N LYS A 44 -4.73 -14.54 -6.12
CA LYS A 44 -5.80 -13.57 -6.36
C LYS A 44 -5.85 -12.53 -5.25
N PHE A 45 -6.57 -11.45 -5.50
CA PHE A 45 -6.94 -10.46 -4.51
C PHE A 45 -8.32 -10.77 -3.93
N LEU A 46 -8.54 -10.45 -2.67
CA LEU A 46 -9.81 -10.61 -1.96
C LEU A 46 -10.21 -9.26 -1.37
N CYS A 47 -11.36 -8.74 -1.78
CA CYS A 47 -11.92 -7.54 -1.17
C CYS A 47 -12.75 -7.96 0.04
N ARG A 48 -12.35 -7.56 1.25
CA ARG A 48 -13.07 -7.91 2.48
C ARG A 48 -14.47 -7.30 2.55
N ARG A 49 -14.64 -6.13 1.92
CA ARG A 49 -15.94 -5.43 1.83
C ARG A 49 -16.93 -6.13 0.91
N CYS A 50 -16.49 -6.50 -0.30
CA CYS A 50 -17.37 -7.14 -1.31
C CYS A 50 -17.46 -8.65 -1.14
N ARG A 51 -16.52 -9.27 -0.41
CA ARG A 51 -16.40 -10.73 -0.23
C ARG A 51 -16.21 -11.47 -1.56
N VAL A 52 -15.55 -10.82 -2.52
CA VAL A 52 -15.28 -11.35 -3.86
C VAL A 52 -13.77 -11.44 -4.06
N ALA A 53 -13.34 -12.55 -4.66
CA ALA A 53 -11.98 -12.73 -5.15
C ALA A 53 -11.88 -12.26 -6.62
N PHE A 54 -10.77 -11.62 -6.97
CA PHE A 54 -10.56 -11.01 -8.28
C PHE A 54 -9.07 -11.04 -8.67
N ASP A 55 -8.80 -10.93 -9.97
CA ASP A 55 -7.46 -11.17 -10.52
C ASP A 55 -6.57 -9.92 -10.52
N GLU A 56 -7.15 -8.74 -10.74
CA GLU A 56 -6.38 -7.51 -10.93
C GLU A 56 -6.85 -6.40 -9.98
N ALA A 57 -5.92 -5.85 -9.20
CA ALA A 57 -6.16 -4.71 -8.33
C ALA A 57 -5.57 -3.42 -8.92
N SER A 58 -6.27 -2.30 -8.72
CA SER A 58 -5.65 -0.99 -8.92
C SER A 58 -4.66 -0.74 -7.79
N VAL A 59 -3.54 -0.08 -8.07
CA VAL A 59 -2.50 0.21 -7.07
C VAL A 59 -2.35 1.70 -6.88
N ARG A 60 -2.41 2.15 -5.63
CA ARG A 60 -2.06 3.51 -5.23
C ARG A 60 -0.77 3.49 -4.41
N LEU A 61 0.13 4.41 -4.73
CA LEU A 61 1.38 4.61 -3.99
C LEU A 61 1.18 5.72 -2.96
N SER A 62 1.66 5.51 -1.73
CA SER A 62 1.53 6.52 -0.66
C SER A 62 2.76 6.54 0.24
N TRP A 63 3.12 7.72 0.74
CA TRP A 63 4.15 7.85 1.77
C TRP A 63 3.60 7.53 3.17
N PRO A 64 4.39 6.89 4.05
CA PRO A 64 4.01 6.71 5.45
C PRO A 64 3.76 8.07 6.11
N GLY A 65 2.55 8.27 6.67
CA GLY A 65 2.15 9.52 7.32
C GLY A 65 1.44 10.53 6.40
N GLU A 66 1.27 10.22 5.13
CA GLU A 66 0.40 10.98 4.24
C GLU A 66 -1.07 10.65 4.58
N GLN A 67 -1.61 11.33 5.60
CA GLN A 67 -3.05 11.33 5.84
C GLN A 67 -3.71 12.05 4.68
N HIS A 68 -4.59 11.33 3.99
CA HIS A 68 -5.46 11.83 2.93
C HIS A 68 -6.32 12.97 3.49
N ARG A 69 -5.81 14.20 3.45
CA ARG A 69 -6.62 15.40 3.60
C ARG A 69 -7.38 15.53 2.29
N LEU A 70 -8.50 14.80 2.19
CA LEU A 70 -9.55 15.10 1.21
C LEU A 70 -10.05 16.50 1.55
N SER A 71 -9.33 17.49 1.03
CA SER A 71 -9.81 18.86 0.97
C SER A 71 -10.66 18.92 -0.28
N GLN A 72 -11.97 19.04 -0.04
CA GLN A 72 -13.01 19.56 -0.93
C GLN A 72 -13.59 18.59 -1.95
#